data_AF-A0A2K3NAI0-F1
#
_entry.id   AF-A0A2K3NAI0-F1
#
_cell.length_a   1.000
_cell.length_b   1.000
_cell.length_c   1.000
_cell.angle_alpha   90.00
_cell.angle_beta   90.00
_cell.angle_gamma   90.00
#
_symmetry.space_group_name_H-M   'P 1'
#
loop_
_entity.id
_entity.type
_entity.pdbx_description
1 polymer ?
#
loop_
_entity_poly.entity_id
_entity_poly.type
_entity_poly.pdbx_seq_one_letter_code
_entity_poly.pdbx_strand_id
1 'polypeptide(L)'
;GRSMVINVEYNQLDPLLRASGYPDGDVNSETGFSPFPGNINQLILELGPYMEELAKTGGAIQEFVNPKYKDASKTAFKSSTRLECMMQDYPKTLPPTARVGFTVMETWFAYAPVKNNAEDAAKVPKGNPYHSATSGEMAIYRANSIILKKAGFQVPDPVLQVFNGQEVEVWPRVTWKPKWGLTFSLIKSKVSGNCSISQRSTLAIKGQKVFIENLSLDGALIIESANDAEVWQ
;
A
#
# COMPACT_ATOMS: atom_id res chain seq x y z
N GLY A 1 7.25 -8.68 -33.48
CA GLY A 1 6.45 -8.52 -32.25
C GLY A 1 6.64 -7.13 -31.70
N ARG A 2 5.67 -6.62 -30.92
CA ARG A 2 5.81 -5.35 -30.16
C ARG A 2 6.24 -5.69 -28.73
N SER A 3 7.14 -4.89 -28.15
CA SER A 3 7.46 -4.94 -26.72
C SER A 3 6.66 -3.87 -25.97
N MET A 4 6.21 -4.17 -24.75
CA MET A 4 5.37 -3.29 -23.93
C MET A 4 5.56 -3.61 -22.45
N VAL A 5 5.58 -2.57 -21.62
CA VAL A 5 5.51 -2.71 -20.16
C VAL A 5 4.04 -2.64 -19.75
N ILE A 6 3.55 -3.69 -19.10
CA ILE A 6 2.15 -3.77 -18.69
C ILE A 6 1.96 -4.63 -17.44
N ASN A 7 0.90 -4.33 -16.70
CA ASN A 7 0.38 -5.23 -15.68
C ASN A 7 -0.13 -6.53 -16.30
N VAL A 8 0.29 -7.66 -15.75
CA VAL A 8 -0.28 -8.98 -16.05
C VAL A 8 -0.95 -9.47 -14.78
N GLU A 9 -2.25 -9.76 -14.85
CA GLU A 9 -2.99 -10.23 -13.68
C GLU A 9 -2.44 -11.58 -13.20
N TYR A 10 -2.47 -11.79 -11.88
CA TYR A 10 -1.90 -12.98 -11.23
C TYR A 10 -2.45 -14.31 -11.78
N ASN A 11 -3.71 -14.31 -12.24
CA ASN A 11 -4.36 -15.47 -12.85
C ASN A 11 -3.90 -15.75 -14.30
N GLN A 12 -3.21 -14.81 -14.93
CA GLN A 12 -2.66 -14.90 -16.29
C GLN A 12 -1.13 -15.06 -16.31
N LEU A 13 -0.46 -14.60 -15.25
CA LEU A 13 1.00 -14.51 -15.20
C LEU A 13 1.70 -15.87 -15.34
N ASP A 14 1.34 -16.87 -14.52
CA ASP A 14 2.01 -18.17 -14.55
C ASP A 14 1.89 -18.88 -15.93
N PRO A 15 0.68 -19.00 -16.55
CA PRO A 15 0.56 -19.52 -17.90
C PRO A 15 1.37 -18.73 -18.94
N LEU A 16 1.38 -17.39 -18.84
CA LEU A 16 2.12 -16.53 -19.76
C LEU A 16 3.64 -16.79 -19.65
N LEU A 17 4.17 -16.87 -18.43
CA LEU A 17 5.60 -17.11 -18.19
C LEU A 17 6.04 -18.47 -18.73
N ARG A 18 5.29 -19.53 -18.45
CA ARG A 18 5.58 -20.88 -18.98
C ARG A 18 5.60 -20.92 -20.50
N ALA A 19 4.67 -20.22 -21.14
CA ALA A 19 4.63 -20.09 -22.60
C ALA A 19 5.77 -19.22 -23.18
N SER A 20 6.38 -18.35 -22.36
CA SER A 20 7.35 -17.34 -22.79
C SER A 20 8.81 -17.69 -22.42
N GLY A 21 9.09 -18.94 -22.06
CA GLY A 21 10.44 -19.42 -21.80
C GLY A 21 10.85 -19.50 -20.33
N TYR A 22 9.91 -19.35 -19.40
CA TYR A 22 10.11 -19.57 -17.96
C TYR A 22 9.45 -20.90 -17.56
N PRO A 23 10.12 -22.06 -17.72
CA PRO A 23 9.48 -23.38 -17.58
C PRO A 23 8.84 -23.58 -16.20
N ASP A 24 9.43 -22.97 -15.15
CA ASP A 24 8.97 -23.09 -13.78
C ASP A 24 7.87 -22.08 -13.41
N GLY A 25 7.54 -21.13 -14.30
CA GLY A 25 6.51 -20.10 -14.08
C GLY A 25 6.99 -18.95 -13.20
N ASP A 26 6.09 -18.42 -12.36
CA ASP A 26 6.41 -17.36 -11.40
C ASP A 26 6.98 -17.95 -10.11
N VAL A 27 8.31 -18.08 -10.05
CA VAL A 27 9.03 -18.60 -8.89
C VAL A 27 9.75 -17.48 -8.15
N ASN A 28 9.81 -17.60 -6.82
CA ASN A 28 10.53 -16.64 -5.99
C ASN A 28 12.01 -16.58 -6.37
N SER A 29 12.53 -15.36 -6.47
CA SER A 29 13.97 -15.08 -6.54
C SER A 29 14.66 -15.29 -5.18
N GLU A 30 15.97 -15.08 -5.14
CA GLU A 30 16.79 -15.13 -3.91
C GLU A 30 16.28 -14.21 -2.79
N THR A 31 15.51 -13.16 -3.14
CA THR A 31 14.89 -12.23 -2.17
C THR A 31 13.66 -12.81 -1.47
N GLY A 32 13.17 -13.99 -1.89
CA GLY A 32 11.92 -14.57 -1.41
C GLY A 32 10.66 -14.03 -2.07
N PHE A 33 10.78 -13.17 -3.09
CA PHE A 33 9.68 -12.60 -3.86
C PHE A 33 9.78 -12.94 -5.35
N SER A 34 8.66 -12.84 -6.08
CA SER A 34 8.64 -12.86 -7.55
C SER A 34 9.67 -11.86 -8.11
N PRO A 35 10.40 -12.21 -9.18
CA PRO A 35 11.29 -11.27 -9.88
C PRO A 35 10.51 -10.17 -10.61
N PHE A 36 9.19 -10.31 -10.77
CA PHE A 36 8.32 -9.33 -11.39
C PHE A 36 7.60 -8.49 -10.31
N PRO A 37 7.65 -7.14 -10.40
CA PRO A 37 7.06 -6.29 -9.37
C PRO A 37 5.53 -6.36 -9.37
N GLY A 38 4.94 -6.42 -8.18
CA GLY A 38 3.49 -6.36 -8.01
C GLY A 38 2.96 -4.94 -8.24
N ASN A 39 1.95 -4.82 -9.12
CA ASN A 39 1.25 -3.55 -9.33
C ASN A 39 0.17 -3.32 -8.26
N ILE A 40 0.30 -2.22 -7.52
CA ILE A 40 -0.66 -1.82 -6.47
C ILE A 40 -1.75 -0.86 -6.98
N ASN A 41 -1.81 -0.61 -8.29
CA ASN A 41 -2.78 0.28 -8.93
C ASN A 41 -2.70 1.75 -8.49
N GLN A 42 -1.50 2.19 -8.08
CA GLN A 42 -1.15 3.61 -7.91
C GLN A 42 -0.51 4.11 -9.21
N LEU A 43 -1.33 4.68 -10.10
CA LEU A 43 -0.89 5.14 -11.42
C LEU A 43 -0.47 6.60 -11.38
N ILE A 44 0.76 6.89 -11.80
CA ILE A 44 1.29 8.24 -11.95
C ILE A 44 1.41 8.52 -13.44
N LEU A 45 0.73 9.55 -13.92
CA LEU A 45 0.59 9.85 -15.35
C LEU A 45 1.11 11.26 -15.63
N GLU A 46 1.86 11.40 -16.72
CA GLU A 46 2.19 12.72 -17.27
C GLU A 46 0.94 13.28 -17.95
N LEU A 47 0.50 14.47 -17.53
CA LEU A 47 -0.81 15.00 -17.91
C LEU A 47 -0.94 15.25 -19.42
N GLY A 48 0.10 15.76 -20.08
CA GLY A 48 0.08 16.06 -21.51
C GLY A 48 -0.23 14.83 -22.38
N PRO A 49 0.65 13.80 -22.37
CA PRO A 49 0.41 12.57 -23.11
C PRO A 49 -0.89 11.86 -22.72
N TYR A 50 -1.29 11.93 -21.44
CA TYR A 50 -2.56 11.36 -20.99
C TYR A 50 -3.76 12.04 -21.66
N MET A 51 -3.78 13.37 -21.73
CA MET A 51 -4.87 14.11 -22.37
C MET A 51 -4.94 13.85 -23.88
N GLU A 52 -3.80 13.75 -24.56
CA GLU A 52 -3.74 13.40 -25.99
C GLU A 52 -4.34 12.02 -26.26
N GLU A 53 -3.93 11.02 -25.49
CA GLU A 53 -4.43 9.65 -25.66
C GLU A 53 -5.90 9.53 -25.25
N LEU A 54 -6.33 10.26 -24.20
CA LEU A 54 -7.74 10.34 -23.80
C LEU A 54 -8.62 10.94 -24.91
N ALA A 55 -8.18 12.04 -25.54
CA ALA A 55 -8.91 12.66 -26.65
C ALA A 55 -8.98 11.75 -27.87
N LYS A 56 -7.91 11.03 -28.17
CA LYS A 56 -7.83 10.07 -29.29
C LYS A 56 -8.72 8.84 -29.10
N THR A 57 -8.79 8.30 -27.88
CA THR A 57 -9.52 7.07 -27.57
C THR A 57 -10.95 7.32 -27.09
N GLY A 58 -11.29 8.56 -26.72
CA GLY A 58 -12.53 8.87 -26.00
C GLY A 58 -12.59 8.22 -24.62
N GLY A 59 -11.46 7.79 -24.06
CA GLY A 59 -11.38 7.05 -22.80
C GLY A 59 -11.63 5.54 -22.93
N ALA A 60 -11.73 5.01 -24.15
CA ALA A 60 -11.88 3.58 -24.35
C ALA A 60 -10.60 2.82 -23.96
N ILE A 61 -10.77 1.80 -23.12
CA ILE A 61 -9.73 0.84 -22.72
C ILE A 61 -10.16 -0.54 -23.20
N GLN A 62 -9.18 -1.40 -23.53
CA GLN A 62 -9.48 -2.76 -23.97
C GLN A 62 -10.33 -3.50 -22.94
N GLU A 63 -11.44 -4.05 -23.40
CA GLU A 63 -12.39 -4.81 -22.59
C GLU A 63 -12.01 -6.29 -22.53
N PHE A 64 -12.44 -6.95 -21.46
CA PHE A 64 -12.38 -8.38 -21.26
C PHE A 64 -13.63 -8.88 -20.53
N VAL A 65 -13.75 -10.20 -20.39
CA VAL A 65 -14.79 -10.85 -19.58
C VAL A 65 -14.16 -11.83 -18.60
N ASN A 66 -14.64 -11.86 -17.37
CA ASN A 66 -14.19 -12.82 -16.35
C ASN A 66 -15.37 -13.63 -15.77
N PRO A 67 -15.96 -14.54 -16.56
CA PRO A 67 -17.14 -15.30 -16.14
C PRO A 67 -16.83 -16.24 -14.97
N LYS A 68 -17.71 -16.21 -13.95
CA LYS A 68 -17.71 -17.18 -12.85
C LYS A 68 -18.59 -18.37 -13.23
N TYR A 69 -18.00 -19.55 -13.36
CA TYR A 69 -18.73 -20.79 -13.72
C TYR A 69 -19.21 -21.56 -12.50
N LYS A 70 -20.29 -22.35 -12.66
CA LYS A 70 -20.82 -23.22 -11.60
C LYS A 70 -19.85 -24.35 -11.24
N ASP A 71 -19.15 -24.85 -12.25
CA ASP A 71 -18.23 -25.98 -12.17
C ASP A 71 -17.17 -25.91 -13.27
N ALA A 72 -16.27 -26.91 -13.29
CA ALA A 72 -15.15 -26.98 -14.21
C ALA A 72 -15.54 -27.23 -15.69
N SER A 73 -16.79 -27.59 -16.00
CA SER A 73 -17.24 -27.78 -17.39
C SER A 73 -17.33 -26.46 -18.16
N LYS A 74 -17.42 -25.33 -17.44
CA LYS A 74 -17.57 -23.98 -17.99
C LYS A 74 -18.77 -23.81 -18.93
N THR A 75 -19.83 -24.59 -18.76
CA THR A 75 -21.04 -24.54 -19.61
C THR A 75 -22.14 -23.64 -19.05
N ALA A 76 -22.13 -23.36 -17.74
CA ALA A 76 -23.13 -22.52 -17.09
C ALA A 76 -22.49 -21.52 -16.11
N PHE A 77 -22.95 -20.27 -16.16
CA PHE A 77 -22.50 -19.25 -15.23
C PHE A 77 -23.12 -19.43 -13.83
N LYS A 78 -22.32 -19.20 -12.79
CA LYS A 78 -22.74 -19.13 -11.38
C LYS A 78 -23.46 -17.81 -11.08
N SER A 79 -23.10 -16.76 -11.79
CA SER A 79 -23.69 -15.41 -11.71
C SER A 79 -23.58 -14.74 -13.08
N SER A 80 -24.44 -13.76 -13.37
CA SER A 80 -24.35 -12.97 -14.62
C SER A 80 -22.94 -12.42 -14.86
N THR A 81 -22.45 -12.52 -16.09
CA THR A 81 -21.17 -11.94 -16.50
C THR A 81 -21.37 -10.59 -17.21
N ARG A 82 -20.34 -9.76 -17.24
CA ARG A 82 -20.33 -8.44 -17.87
C ARG A 82 -18.99 -8.17 -18.53
N LEU A 83 -18.95 -7.18 -19.42
CA LEU A 83 -17.70 -6.60 -19.89
C LEU A 83 -17.05 -5.83 -18.75
N GLU A 84 -15.73 -5.96 -18.66
CA GLU A 84 -14.88 -5.29 -17.67
C GLU A 84 -13.68 -4.68 -18.41
N CYS A 85 -13.11 -3.61 -17.87
CA CYS A 85 -11.84 -3.06 -18.31
C CYS A 85 -11.01 -2.70 -17.08
N MET A 86 -9.69 -2.63 -17.23
CA MET A 86 -8.77 -2.31 -16.13
C MET A 86 -8.11 -0.96 -16.38
N MET A 87 -8.13 -0.05 -15.41
CA MET A 87 -7.47 1.25 -15.57
C MET A 87 -5.95 1.12 -15.84
N GLN A 88 -5.32 0.06 -15.32
CA GLN A 88 -3.90 -0.24 -15.56
C GLN A 88 -3.61 -0.83 -16.96
N ASP A 89 -4.63 -1.07 -17.78
CA ASP A 89 -4.46 -1.44 -19.20
C ASP A 89 -4.26 -0.22 -20.11
N TYR A 90 -4.25 1.00 -19.56
CA TYR A 90 -3.88 2.22 -20.27
C TYR A 90 -2.62 2.10 -21.16
N PRO A 91 -1.53 1.42 -20.76
CA PRO A 91 -0.36 1.24 -21.63
C PRO A 91 -0.65 0.58 -22.99
N LYS A 92 -1.76 -0.15 -23.14
CA LYS A 92 -2.15 -0.80 -24.40
C LYS A 92 -2.57 0.22 -25.47
N THR A 93 -3.05 1.40 -25.09
CA THR A 93 -3.49 2.44 -26.05
C THR A 93 -2.33 3.29 -26.55
N LEU A 94 -1.25 3.36 -25.77
CA LEU A 94 -0.08 4.18 -26.04
C LEU A 94 0.68 3.73 -27.30
N PRO A 95 1.38 4.65 -27.99
CA PRO A 95 2.30 4.30 -29.08
C PRO A 95 3.52 3.53 -28.55
N PRO A 96 4.21 2.74 -29.41
CA PRO A 96 5.43 2.01 -29.01
C PRO A 96 6.58 2.88 -28.50
N THR A 97 6.56 4.18 -28.80
CA THR A 97 7.55 5.17 -28.35
C THR A 97 7.26 5.71 -26.94
N ALA A 98 6.11 5.40 -26.35
CA ALA A 98 5.75 5.87 -25.02
C ALA A 98 6.65 5.24 -23.94
N ARG A 99 7.07 6.06 -22.98
CA ARG A 99 7.89 5.60 -21.86
C ARG A 99 6.98 5.17 -20.71
N VAL A 100 6.85 3.87 -20.54
CA VAL A 100 6.10 3.25 -19.43
C VAL A 100 7.09 2.53 -18.53
N GLY A 101 6.99 2.75 -17.23
CA GLY A 101 7.86 2.14 -16.23
C GLY A 101 7.13 1.91 -14.92
N PHE A 102 7.88 1.47 -13.91
CA PHE A 102 7.36 1.22 -12.56
C PHE A 102 8.37 1.72 -11.53
N THR A 103 7.86 2.06 -10.34
CA THR A 103 8.67 2.40 -9.18
C THR A 103 8.38 1.37 -8.09
N VAL A 104 9.42 0.67 -7.63
CA VAL A 104 9.29 -0.29 -6.54
C VAL A 104 9.46 0.45 -5.21
N MET A 105 8.54 0.20 -4.28
CA MET A 105 8.54 0.82 -2.95
C MET A 105 8.44 -0.25 -1.87
N GLU A 106 8.94 0.06 -0.67
CA GLU A 106 8.80 -0.85 0.47
C GLU A 106 7.32 -0.98 0.90
N THR A 107 6.89 -2.22 1.15
CA THR A 107 5.49 -2.55 1.43
C THR A 107 4.92 -1.79 2.64
N TRP A 108 5.73 -1.61 3.70
CA TRP A 108 5.29 -0.95 4.93
C TRP A 108 4.87 0.51 4.71
N PHE A 109 5.36 1.14 3.65
CA PHE A 109 5.09 2.53 3.32
C PHE A 109 4.03 2.69 2.23
N ALA A 110 4.02 1.79 1.23
CA ALA A 110 3.26 1.98 0.01
C ALA A 110 1.98 1.13 -0.12
N TYR A 111 1.79 0.07 0.69
CA TYR A 111 0.72 -0.89 0.47
C TYR A 111 0.05 -1.40 1.76
N ALA A 112 -1.15 -0.87 2.04
CA ALA A 112 -1.98 -1.28 3.18
C ALA A 112 -3.48 -1.34 2.81
N PRO A 113 -3.90 -2.17 1.84
CA PRO A 113 -5.30 -2.23 1.44
C PRO A 113 -6.16 -2.90 2.51
N VAL A 114 -7.41 -2.48 2.58
CA VAL A 114 -8.47 -3.11 3.39
C VAL A 114 -9.50 -3.67 2.42
N LYS A 115 -9.38 -4.96 2.09
CA LYS A 115 -10.22 -5.66 1.09
C LYS A 115 -10.87 -6.93 1.60
N ASN A 116 -10.39 -7.48 2.71
CA ASN A 116 -10.93 -8.68 3.32
C ASN A 116 -11.75 -8.32 4.55
N ASN A 117 -12.90 -8.99 4.72
CA ASN A 117 -13.61 -8.99 6.00
C ASN A 117 -12.79 -9.77 7.05
N ALA A 118 -13.18 -9.68 8.33
CA ALA A 118 -12.43 -10.32 9.42
C ALA A 118 -12.40 -11.85 9.32
N GLU A 119 -13.50 -12.47 8.86
CA GLU A 119 -13.62 -13.94 8.77
C GLU A 119 -12.71 -14.53 7.68
N ASP A 120 -12.69 -13.91 6.50
CA ASP A 120 -11.84 -14.33 5.39
C ASP A 120 -10.37 -14.02 5.67
N ALA A 121 -10.09 -12.89 6.33
CA ALA A 121 -8.74 -12.56 6.77
C ALA A 121 -8.19 -13.59 7.77
N ALA A 122 -9.00 -14.10 8.70
CA ALA A 122 -8.57 -15.14 9.64
C ALA A 122 -8.17 -16.47 8.98
N LYS A 123 -8.62 -16.71 7.73
CA LYS A 123 -8.32 -17.91 6.94
C LYS A 123 -7.08 -17.74 6.05
N VAL A 124 -6.50 -16.54 5.99
CA VAL A 124 -5.29 -16.28 5.20
C VAL A 124 -4.13 -17.08 5.80
N PRO A 125 -3.37 -17.86 4.99
CA PRO A 125 -2.25 -18.63 5.49
C PRO A 125 -1.19 -17.76 6.15
N LYS A 126 -0.54 -18.28 7.21
CA LYS A 126 0.54 -17.59 7.91
C LYS A 126 1.66 -17.19 6.92
N GLY A 127 2.14 -15.96 7.04
CA GLY A 127 3.13 -15.36 6.15
C GLY A 127 2.52 -14.52 5.02
N ASN A 128 1.23 -14.69 4.72
CA ASN A 128 0.54 -13.83 3.77
C ASN A 128 -0.11 -12.62 4.47
N PRO A 129 -0.18 -11.46 3.79
CA PRO A 129 -0.82 -10.27 4.34
C PRO A 129 -2.34 -10.42 4.42
N TYR A 130 -2.91 -10.14 5.60
CA TYR A 130 -4.35 -10.30 5.85
C TYR A 130 -5.24 -9.33 5.08
N HIS A 131 -4.78 -8.09 4.84
CA HIS A 131 -5.51 -7.03 4.14
C HIS A 131 -6.93 -6.77 4.66
N SER A 132 -7.08 -6.82 5.98
CA SER A 132 -8.29 -6.49 6.73
C SER A 132 -8.20 -5.10 7.36
N ALA A 133 -9.31 -4.63 7.94
CA ALA A 133 -9.34 -3.38 8.70
C ALA A 133 -8.31 -3.38 9.86
N THR A 134 -8.18 -4.50 10.57
CA THR A 134 -7.19 -4.67 11.64
C THR A 134 -5.76 -4.49 11.11
N SER A 135 -5.41 -5.19 10.02
CA SER A 135 -4.06 -5.06 9.45
C SER A 135 -3.80 -3.68 8.85
N GLY A 136 -4.83 -3.03 8.30
CA GLY A 136 -4.73 -1.66 7.77
C GLY A 136 -4.45 -0.64 8.87
N GLU A 137 -5.14 -0.75 10.01
CA GLU A 137 -4.88 0.11 11.18
C GLU A 137 -3.45 -0.09 11.71
N MET A 138 -3.02 -1.34 11.87
CA MET A 138 -1.65 -1.64 12.32
C MET A 138 -0.58 -1.11 11.35
N ALA A 139 -0.85 -1.12 10.04
CA ALA A 139 0.05 -0.57 9.04
C ALA A 139 0.28 0.94 9.23
N ILE A 140 -0.75 1.71 9.63
CA ILE A 140 -0.59 3.13 9.94
C ILE A 140 0.29 3.34 11.17
N TYR A 141 0.05 2.60 12.25
CA TYR A 141 0.89 2.68 13.45
C TYR A 141 2.35 2.30 13.17
N ARG A 142 2.56 1.25 12.36
CA ARG A 142 3.87 0.83 11.88
C ARG A 142 4.55 1.94 11.07
N ALA A 143 3.89 2.47 10.06
CA ALA A 143 4.47 3.50 9.19
C ALA A 143 4.87 4.74 9.98
N ASN A 144 3.97 5.23 10.83
CA ASN A 144 4.22 6.40 11.66
C ASN A 144 5.36 6.17 12.66
N SER A 145 5.41 4.99 13.27
CA SER A 145 6.48 4.59 14.18
C SER A 145 7.84 4.52 13.48
N ILE A 146 7.92 3.91 12.29
CA ILE A 146 9.15 3.84 11.50
C ILE A 146 9.60 5.25 11.08
N ILE A 147 8.68 6.11 10.66
CA ILE A 147 8.96 7.50 10.29
C ILE A 147 9.53 8.28 11.49
N LEU A 148 8.91 8.17 12.67
CA LEU A 148 9.43 8.79 13.89
C LEU A 148 10.80 8.22 14.30
N LYS A 149 10.98 6.90 14.22
CA LYS A 149 12.27 6.25 14.48
C LYS A 149 13.37 6.82 13.58
N LYS A 150 13.09 7.01 12.29
CA LYS A 150 13.99 7.71 11.33
C LYS A 150 14.17 9.20 11.67
N ALA A 151 13.17 9.84 12.28
CA ALA A 151 13.25 11.22 12.74
C ALA A 151 14.05 11.39 14.05
N GLY A 152 14.48 10.30 14.70
CA GLY A 152 15.30 10.33 15.92
C GLY A 152 14.54 10.02 17.21
N PHE A 153 13.25 9.70 17.13
CA PHE A 153 12.51 9.16 18.26
C PHE A 153 13.00 7.75 18.62
N GLN A 154 13.15 7.47 19.91
CA GLN A 154 13.35 6.12 20.40
C GLN A 154 12.00 5.41 20.43
N VAL A 155 11.78 4.51 19.46
CA VAL A 155 10.55 3.73 19.33
C VAL A 155 10.89 2.25 19.49
N PRO A 156 10.21 1.53 20.42
CA PRO A 156 10.41 0.09 20.61
C PRO A 156 9.99 -0.70 19.38
N ASP A 157 10.50 -1.93 19.32
CA ASP A 157 10.07 -2.90 18.31
C ASP A 157 8.64 -3.39 18.60
N PRO A 158 7.88 -3.81 17.58
CA PRO A 158 6.49 -4.20 17.76
C PRO A 158 6.36 -5.48 18.57
N VAL A 159 5.17 -5.68 19.13
CA VAL A 159 4.78 -6.94 19.76
C VAL A 159 3.74 -7.64 18.90
N LEU A 160 3.80 -8.97 18.81
CA LEU A 160 2.79 -9.74 18.10
C LEU A 160 1.53 -9.90 18.98
N GLN A 161 0.37 -9.66 18.39
CA GLN A 161 -0.93 -9.91 19.03
C GLN A 161 -1.90 -10.54 18.04
N VAL A 162 -2.86 -11.30 18.57
CA VAL A 162 -3.90 -11.94 17.76
C VAL A 162 -5.23 -11.21 17.95
N PHE A 163 -5.80 -10.72 16.85
CA PHE A 163 -7.14 -10.13 16.83
C PHE A 163 -7.99 -10.84 15.79
N ASN A 164 -9.16 -11.35 16.17
CA ASN A 164 -10.07 -12.06 15.26
C ASN A 164 -9.35 -13.15 14.44
N GLY A 165 -8.45 -13.92 15.07
CA GLY A 165 -7.67 -14.97 14.42
C GLY A 165 -6.49 -14.49 13.54
N GLN A 166 -6.20 -13.19 13.52
CA GLN A 166 -5.10 -12.60 12.73
C GLN A 166 -3.94 -12.20 13.65
N GLU A 167 -2.77 -12.81 13.46
CA GLU A 167 -1.53 -12.47 14.17
C GLU A 167 -0.86 -11.26 13.52
N VAL A 168 -0.88 -10.09 14.17
CA VAL A 168 -0.37 -8.82 13.63
C VAL A 168 0.70 -8.19 14.53
N GLU A 169 1.57 -7.40 13.93
CA GLU A 169 2.50 -6.52 14.64
C GLU A 169 1.76 -5.31 15.21
N VAL A 170 1.82 -5.14 16.52
CA VAL A 170 1.30 -3.96 17.22
C VAL A 170 2.46 -3.06 17.58
N TRP A 171 2.44 -1.85 17.03
CA TRP A 171 3.38 -0.77 17.32
C TRP A 171 2.76 0.21 18.34
N PRO A 172 3.54 1.12 18.95
CA PRO A 172 2.98 2.26 19.67
C PRO A 172 1.95 3.00 18.80
N ARG A 173 0.85 3.47 19.41
CA ARG A 173 -0.27 4.06 18.66
C ARG A 173 0.05 5.50 18.33
N VAL A 174 0.80 5.71 17.25
CA VAL A 174 1.20 7.03 16.79
C VAL A 174 0.36 7.43 15.58
N THR A 175 -0.26 8.60 15.66
CA THR A 175 -1.01 9.20 14.54
C THR A 175 -0.87 10.71 14.55
N TRP A 176 -0.99 11.32 13.37
CA TRP A 176 -1.01 12.77 13.23
C TRP A 176 -1.88 13.21 12.06
N LYS A 177 -2.38 14.44 12.12
CA LYS A 177 -3.03 15.07 10.96
C LYS A 177 -2.00 15.41 9.89
N PRO A 178 -2.30 15.30 8.58
CA PRO A 178 -1.37 15.66 7.51
C PRO A 178 -0.79 17.08 7.62
N LYS A 179 -1.56 18.02 8.20
CA LYS A 179 -1.09 19.39 8.45
C LYS A 179 0.11 19.47 9.41
N TRP A 180 0.31 18.48 10.27
CA TRP A 180 1.51 18.41 11.11
C TRP A 180 2.72 17.92 10.31
N GLY A 181 2.58 16.86 9.51
CA GLY A 181 3.71 16.23 8.84
C GLY A 181 3.27 15.51 7.57
N LEU A 182 3.35 16.20 6.42
CA LEU A 182 3.10 15.62 5.11
C LEU A 182 4.37 14.99 4.50
N THR A 183 5.53 15.58 4.78
CA THR A 183 6.84 15.10 4.29
C THR A 183 7.73 14.71 5.46
N PHE A 184 8.68 13.81 5.20
CA PHE A 184 9.68 13.45 6.20
C PHE A 184 10.50 14.66 6.66
N SER A 185 10.84 15.58 5.77
CA SER A 185 11.56 16.81 6.13
C SER A 185 10.78 17.68 7.13
N LEU A 186 9.46 17.80 6.96
CA LEU A 186 8.60 18.56 7.87
C LEU A 186 8.45 17.87 9.23
N ILE A 187 8.41 16.54 9.25
CA ILE A 187 8.39 15.76 10.49
C ILE A 187 9.73 15.92 11.21
N LYS A 188 10.84 15.75 10.50
CA LYS A 188 12.20 15.86 11.05
C LYS A 188 12.48 17.26 11.62
N SER A 189 11.95 18.33 11.02
CA SER A 189 12.12 19.68 11.54
C SER A 189 11.31 19.99 12.81
N LYS A 190 10.39 19.10 13.21
CA LYS A 190 9.52 19.25 14.39
C LYS A 190 9.87 18.30 15.52
N VAL A 191 10.94 17.52 15.36
CA VAL A 191 11.39 16.54 16.33
C VAL A 191 12.85 16.85 16.67
N SER A 192 13.13 17.14 17.93
CA SER A 192 14.47 17.48 18.42
C SER A 192 14.73 16.85 19.80
N GLY A 193 15.98 16.92 20.26
CA GLY A 193 16.37 16.41 21.56
C GLY A 193 16.19 14.90 21.72
N ASN A 194 16.08 14.45 22.97
CA ASN A 194 15.96 13.04 23.31
C ASN A 194 14.49 12.63 23.50
N CYS A 195 13.83 12.23 22.42
CA CYS A 195 12.44 11.81 22.45
C CYS A 195 12.30 10.28 22.51
N SER A 196 11.39 9.77 23.34
CA SER A 196 11.10 8.34 23.49
C SER A 196 9.61 8.07 23.73
N ILE A 197 9.15 6.91 23.29
CA ILE A 197 7.77 6.46 23.48
C ILE A 197 7.74 4.99 23.90
N SER A 198 6.96 4.65 24.92
CA SER A 198 6.80 3.26 25.38
C SER A 198 5.92 2.42 24.44
N GLN A 199 6.04 1.10 24.51
CA GLN A 199 5.27 0.16 23.67
C GLN A 199 3.76 0.28 23.86
N ARG A 200 3.30 0.63 25.07
CA ARG A 200 1.88 0.76 25.40
C ARG A 200 1.30 2.13 25.03
N SER A 201 2.16 3.10 24.70
CA SER A 201 1.77 4.50 24.59
C SER A 201 0.93 4.81 23.35
N THR A 202 0.24 5.95 23.43
CA THR A 202 -0.50 6.57 22.34
C THR A 202 -0.08 8.01 22.19
N LEU A 203 0.27 8.43 20.97
CA LEU A 203 0.58 9.81 20.62
C LEU A 203 -0.30 10.25 19.45
N ALA A 204 -1.14 11.26 19.67
CA ALA A 204 -1.98 11.84 18.63
C ALA A 204 -1.67 13.32 18.45
N ILE A 205 -1.20 13.72 17.25
CA ILE A 205 -0.82 15.12 16.97
C ILE A 205 -1.82 15.75 16.02
N LYS A 206 -2.56 16.75 16.52
CA LYS A 206 -3.62 17.43 15.78
C LYS A 206 -3.24 18.83 15.31
N GLY A 207 -2.27 19.48 15.95
CA GLY A 207 -1.83 20.85 15.63
C GLY A 207 -0.85 20.91 14.45
N GLN A 208 -0.79 22.03 13.73
CA GLN A 208 0.15 22.22 12.61
C GLN A 208 1.56 22.55 13.12
N LYS A 209 1.67 23.46 14.10
CA LYS A 209 2.93 23.95 14.67
C LYS A 209 3.20 23.32 16.03
N VAL A 210 3.21 21.99 16.07
CA VAL A 210 3.62 21.22 17.26
C VAL A 210 5.07 20.81 17.09
N PHE A 211 5.92 21.19 18.03
CA PHE A 211 7.32 20.79 18.13
C PHE A 211 7.47 19.85 19.30
N ILE A 212 8.18 18.74 19.09
CA ILE A 212 8.41 17.72 20.10
C ILE A 212 9.89 17.70 20.45
N GLU A 213 10.21 18.02 21.69
CA GLU A 213 11.57 18.17 22.20
C GLU A 213 11.71 17.52 23.57
N ASN A 214 12.63 16.56 23.69
CA ASN A 214 12.94 15.86 24.95
C ASN A 214 11.73 15.12 25.59
N LEU A 215 10.73 14.73 24.78
CA LEU A 215 9.54 14.03 25.26
C LEU A 215 9.87 12.59 25.70
N SER A 216 9.49 12.21 26.92
CA SER A 216 9.44 10.80 27.36
C SER A 216 8.00 10.39 27.63
N LEU A 217 7.42 9.57 26.74
CA LEU A 217 6.00 9.23 26.78
C LEU A 217 5.74 7.77 27.19
N ASP A 218 5.24 7.57 28.41
CA ASP A 218 4.63 6.32 28.89
C ASP A 218 3.15 6.55 29.27
N GLY A 219 2.25 6.34 28.32
CA GLY A 219 0.82 6.62 28.47
C GLY A 219 0.20 7.18 27.21
N ALA A 220 -0.88 7.94 27.35
CA ALA A 220 -1.56 8.56 26.24
C ALA A 220 -1.35 10.08 26.26
N LEU A 221 -0.94 10.64 25.13
CA LEU A 221 -0.79 12.09 24.91
C LEU A 221 -1.48 12.49 23.62
N ILE A 222 -2.35 13.50 23.71
CA ILE A 222 -2.98 14.15 22.57
C ILE A 222 -2.52 15.60 22.57
N ILE A 223 -1.83 16.01 21.50
CA ILE A 223 -1.35 17.39 21.35
C ILE A 223 -2.22 18.09 20.33
N GLU A 224 -2.99 19.07 20.80
CA GLU A 224 -3.86 19.91 19.99
C GLU A 224 -3.42 21.36 20.16
N SER A 225 -3.30 22.08 19.04
CA SER A 225 -3.03 23.51 19.05
C SER A 225 -4.11 24.22 18.25
N ALA A 226 -4.45 25.44 18.67
CA ALA A 226 -5.22 26.35 17.83
C ALA A 226 -4.46 26.60 16.51
N ASN A 227 -5.18 27.01 15.47
CA ASN A 227 -4.53 27.37 14.21
C ASN A 227 -3.47 28.46 14.46
N ASP A 228 -2.31 28.29 13.85
CA ASP A 228 -1.13 29.17 13.97
C ASP A 228 -0.45 29.28 15.34
N ALA A 229 -1.01 28.69 16.40
CA ALA A 229 -0.38 28.62 17.71
C ALA A 229 0.72 27.55 17.75
N GLU A 230 1.90 27.95 18.25
CA GLU A 230 3.03 27.07 18.48
C GLU A 230 2.86 26.36 19.83
N VAL A 231 3.10 25.05 19.83
CA VAL A 231 3.08 24.22 21.03
C VAL A 231 4.35 23.40 21.06
N TRP A 232 5.05 23.45 22.19
CA TRP A 232 6.28 22.70 22.47
C TRP A 232 5.96 21.65 23.54
N GLN A 233 6.35 20.39 23.31
CA GLN A 233 6.10 19.25 24.20
C GLN A 233 7.30 18.31 24.28
#